data_AF-A0A4Z1SUN0-F1
#
_entry.id   AF-A0A4Z1SUN0-F1
#
_cell.length_a   1.000
_cell.length_b   1.000
_cell.length_c   1.000
_cell.angle_alpha   90.00
_cell.angle_beta   90.00
_cell.angle_gamma   90.00
#
_symmetry.space_group_name_H-M   'P 1'
#
loop_
_entity.id
_entity.type
_entity.pdbx_description
1 polymer ?
#
loop_
_entity_poly.entity_id
_entity_poly.type
_entity_poly.pdbx_seq_one_letter_code
_entity_poly.pdbx_strand_id
1 'polypeptide(L)'
;MPLDLDVLSCTLVRSSVILMFMTIASVVVLYKLLRGTTYWPSISEAGSVGLMYWLYSIGLTIGGTSLLLGGTIWYIRLLQKSDSFNLYIILIILIHLLTCMTLIGQAIIPIEMNKEIDLHRKLAAMFFLSAFTLCFLISRIDENLSPPTLTRSIIRRVSFYTGAASMYGGQKLATHWQNLLSHNPALRDSRSMTTLACVQYSMVACLMLFISSITL
;
A
#
# COMPACT_ATOMS: atom_id res chain seq x y z
N MET A 1 12.44 -31.32 11.11
CA MET A 1 12.10 -30.21 12.03
C MET A 1 10.69 -29.76 11.72
N PRO A 2 9.77 -29.70 12.70
CA PRO A 2 8.46 -29.09 12.46
C PRO A 2 8.65 -27.62 12.07
N LEU A 3 7.96 -27.19 11.02
CA LEU A 3 7.99 -25.81 10.56
C LEU A 3 7.26 -24.93 11.58
N ASP A 4 7.95 -23.96 12.16
CA ASP A 4 7.32 -22.98 13.05
C ASP A 4 6.44 -22.04 12.22
N LEU A 5 5.12 -22.23 12.32
CA LEU A 5 4.12 -21.46 11.58
C LEU A 5 4.12 -19.98 11.96
N ASP A 6 4.50 -19.63 13.20
CA ASP A 6 4.54 -18.24 13.65
C ASP A 6 5.72 -17.52 12.99
N VAL A 7 6.88 -18.19 12.90
CA VAL A 7 8.06 -17.69 12.16
C VAL A 7 7.76 -17.58 10.67
N LEU A 8 7.09 -18.57 10.08
CA LEU A 8 6.71 -18.53 8.66
C LEU A 8 5.78 -17.36 8.35
N SER A 9 4.72 -17.17 9.16
CA SER A 9 3.78 -16.06 9.01
C SER A 9 4.48 -14.71 9.05
N CYS A 10 5.31 -14.49 10.07
CA CYS A 10 6.07 -13.25 10.22
C CYS A 10 7.01 -13.00 9.03
N THR A 11 7.70 -14.05 8.58
CA THR A 11 8.63 -13.98 7.44
C THR A 11 7.89 -13.63 6.14
N LEU A 12 6.73 -14.23 5.89
CA LEU A 12 5.91 -13.94 4.70
C LEU A 12 5.40 -12.51 4.69
N VAL A 13 4.86 -12.01 5.81
CA VAL A 13 4.39 -10.62 5.93
C VAL A 13 5.55 -9.65 5.72
N ARG A 14 6.69 -9.86 6.39
CA ARG A 14 7.85 -8.98 6.29
C ARG A 14 8.45 -8.98 4.87
N SER A 15 8.60 -10.16 4.27
CA SER A 15 9.14 -10.30 2.92
C SER A 15 8.21 -9.67 1.88
N SER A 16 6.90 -9.80 2.06
CA SER A 16 5.89 -9.13 1.23
C SER A 16 6.07 -7.61 1.24
N VAL A 17 6.16 -7.01 2.43
CA VAL A 17 6.31 -5.55 2.62
C VAL A 17 7.57 -5.04 1.93
N ILE A 18 8.70 -5.71 2.16
CA ILE A 18 9.98 -5.38 1.53
C ILE A 18 9.90 -5.51 0.01
N LEU A 19 9.34 -6.62 -0.51
CA LEU A 19 9.23 -6.86 -1.94
C LEU A 19 8.36 -5.80 -2.63
N MET A 20 7.22 -5.43 -2.04
CA MET A 20 6.35 -4.39 -2.58
C MET A 20 7.09 -3.04 -2.66
N PHE A 21 7.79 -2.66 -1.59
CA PHE A 21 8.55 -1.41 -1.56
C PHE A 21 9.65 -1.39 -2.62
N MET A 22 10.47 -2.45 -2.67
CA MET A 22 11.57 -2.57 -3.64
C MET A 22 11.04 -2.57 -5.08
N THR A 23 9.90 -3.20 -5.33
CA THR A 23 9.24 -3.20 -6.64
C THR A 23 8.85 -1.78 -7.05
N ILE A 24 8.13 -1.06 -6.18
CA ILE A 24 7.68 0.31 -6.45
C ILE A 24 8.89 1.24 -6.70
N ALA A 25 9.89 1.19 -5.82
CA ALA A 25 11.10 2.00 -5.94
C ALA A 25 11.84 1.70 -7.25
N SER A 26 12.01 0.42 -7.60
CA SER A 26 12.68 0.01 -8.83
C SER A 26 11.95 0.49 -10.07
N VAL A 27 10.62 0.37 -10.10
CA VAL A 27 9.79 0.81 -11.24
C VAL A 27 9.91 2.32 -11.47
N VAL A 28 9.84 3.13 -10.39
CA VAL A 28 9.98 4.59 -10.46
C VAL A 28 11.38 5.00 -10.94
N VAL A 29 12.44 4.38 -10.39
CA VAL A 29 13.82 4.69 -10.77
C VAL A 29 14.11 4.28 -12.21
N LEU A 30 13.71 3.06 -12.61
CA LEU A 30 13.89 2.57 -13.98
C LEU A 30 13.16 3.46 -14.98
N TYR A 31 11.94 3.87 -14.68
CA TYR A 31 11.19 4.79 -15.55
C TYR A 31 11.98 6.08 -15.76
N LYS A 32 12.45 6.72 -14.69
CA LYS A 32 13.21 7.98 -14.78
C LYS A 32 14.48 7.82 -15.61
N LEU A 33 15.25 6.76 -15.38
CA LEU A 33 16.49 6.49 -16.09
C LEU A 33 16.27 6.21 -17.58
N LEU A 34 15.27 5.39 -17.92
CA LEU A 34 15.01 4.97 -19.30
C LEU A 34 14.30 6.04 -20.12
N ARG A 35 13.45 6.86 -19.49
CA ARG A 35 12.69 7.92 -20.17
C ARG A 35 13.36 9.29 -20.11
N GLY A 36 14.40 9.46 -19.28
CA GLY A 36 15.14 10.72 -19.17
C GLY A 36 14.27 11.89 -18.72
N THR A 37 13.24 11.65 -17.91
CA THR A 37 12.31 12.70 -17.49
C THR A 37 12.99 13.72 -16.57
N THR A 38 12.67 15.00 -16.74
CA THR A 38 13.15 16.08 -15.87
C THR A 38 12.47 16.09 -14.50
N TYR A 39 11.37 15.34 -14.34
CA TYR A 39 10.60 15.21 -13.11
C TYR A 39 10.59 13.77 -12.57
N TRP A 40 10.09 13.61 -11.35
CA TRP A 40 9.85 12.30 -10.75
C TRP A 40 8.45 11.79 -11.12
N PRO A 41 8.35 10.62 -11.78
CA PRO A 41 7.08 10.12 -12.29
C PRO A 41 6.19 9.63 -11.14
N SER A 42 4.87 9.78 -11.27
CA SER A 42 3.97 9.12 -10.32
C SER A 42 4.13 7.59 -10.37
N ILE A 43 3.79 6.86 -9.30
CA ILE A 43 3.83 5.38 -9.30
C ILE A 43 2.95 4.84 -10.42
N SER A 44 1.77 5.44 -10.59
CA SER A 44 0.82 5.02 -11.63
C SER A 44 1.37 5.25 -13.05
N GLU A 45 2.09 6.34 -13.26
CA GLU A 45 2.75 6.62 -14.54
C GLU A 45 3.93 5.68 -14.81
N ALA A 46 4.77 5.45 -13.79
CA ALA A 46 5.90 4.54 -13.91
C ALA A 46 5.43 3.11 -14.18
N GLY A 47 4.35 2.69 -13.51
CA GLY A 47 3.75 1.37 -13.62
C GLY A 47 2.91 1.16 -14.88
N SER A 48 2.63 2.17 -15.71
CA SER A 48 1.73 2.01 -16.87
C SER A 48 2.45 1.60 -18.17
N VAL A 49 3.78 1.46 -18.15
CA VAL A 49 4.58 1.44 -19.39
C VAL A 49 5.39 0.16 -19.55
N GLY A 50 5.09 -0.62 -20.60
CA GLY A 50 5.95 -1.67 -21.14
C GLY A 50 6.55 -2.62 -20.08
N LEU A 51 7.88 -2.72 -20.05
CA LEU A 51 8.60 -3.56 -19.09
C LEU A 51 8.36 -3.16 -17.62
N MET A 52 8.18 -1.86 -17.33
CA MET A 52 7.94 -1.39 -15.97
C MET A 52 6.59 -1.87 -15.43
N TYR A 53 5.57 -1.95 -16.28
CA TYR A 53 4.29 -2.54 -15.92
C TYR A 53 4.44 -4.01 -15.50
N TRP A 54 5.19 -4.81 -16.25
CA TRP A 54 5.39 -6.22 -15.92
C TRP A 54 6.12 -6.40 -14.59
N LEU A 55 7.18 -5.62 -14.34
CA LEU A 55 7.90 -5.63 -13.07
C LEU A 55 6.98 -5.25 -11.91
N TYR A 56 6.20 -4.17 -12.07
CA TYR A 56 5.21 -3.71 -11.10
C TYR A 56 4.18 -4.80 -10.80
N SER A 57 3.58 -5.36 -11.84
CA SER A 57 2.51 -6.36 -11.76
C SER A 57 2.97 -7.64 -11.05
N ILE A 58 4.13 -8.18 -11.46
CA ILE A 58 4.68 -9.41 -10.86
C ILE A 58 5.07 -9.17 -9.41
N GLY A 59 5.84 -8.11 -9.13
CA GLY A 59 6.33 -7.84 -7.78
C GLY A 59 5.20 -7.59 -6.79
N LEU A 60 4.19 -6.80 -7.16
CA LEU A 60 3.02 -6.57 -6.32
C LEU A 60 2.12 -7.80 -6.19
N THR A 61 1.98 -8.63 -7.22
CA THR A 61 1.19 -9.87 -7.15
C THR A 61 1.84 -10.87 -6.19
N ILE A 62 3.15 -11.08 -6.29
CA ILE A 62 3.90 -11.96 -5.38
C ILE A 62 3.86 -11.41 -3.95
N GLY A 63 4.05 -10.09 -3.80
CA GLY A 63 3.95 -9.40 -2.52
C GLY A 63 2.56 -9.57 -1.90
N GLY A 64 1.49 -9.26 -2.62
CA GLY A 64 0.12 -9.38 -2.14
C GLY A 64 -0.29 -10.82 -1.82
N THR A 65 0.16 -11.80 -2.61
CA THR A 65 -0.08 -13.22 -2.34
C THR A 65 0.66 -13.67 -1.08
N SER A 66 1.90 -13.22 -0.89
CA SER A 66 2.69 -13.51 0.31
C SER A 66 2.08 -12.87 1.56
N LEU A 67 1.52 -11.66 1.44
CA LEU A 67 0.78 -10.99 2.52
C LEU A 67 -0.47 -11.79 2.91
N LEU A 68 -1.23 -12.26 1.92
CA LEU A 68 -2.43 -13.07 2.12
C LEU A 68 -2.11 -14.38 2.83
N LEU A 69 -1.09 -15.10 2.38
CA LEU A 69 -0.67 -16.36 2.99
C LEU A 69 -0.16 -16.15 4.41
N GLY A 70 0.71 -15.16 4.62
CA GLY A 70 1.26 -14.81 5.93
C GLY A 70 0.17 -14.43 6.93
N GLY A 71 -0.78 -13.59 6.52
CA GLY A 71 -1.93 -13.21 7.33
C GLY A 71 -2.87 -14.38 7.63
N THR A 72 -3.16 -15.23 6.63
CA THR A 72 -4.01 -16.42 6.81
C THR A 72 -3.44 -17.37 7.87
N ILE A 73 -2.13 -17.63 7.84
CA ILE A 73 -1.46 -18.44 8.86
C ILE A 73 -1.61 -17.79 10.24
N TRP A 74 -1.41 -16.47 10.33
CA TRP A 74 -1.58 -15.72 11.57
C TRP A 74 -3.01 -15.84 12.15
N TYR A 75 -4.04 -15.69 11.31
CA TYR A 75 -5.43 -15.81 11.75
C TYR A 75 -5.78 -17.22 12.23
N ILE A 76 -5.31 -18.26 11.54
CA ILE A 76 -5.52 -19.66 11.97
C ILE A 76 -4.94 -19.85 13.38
N ARG A 77 -3.75 -19.31 13.64
CA ARG A 77 -3.09 -19.38 14.95
C ARG A 77 -3.82 -18.57 16.02
N LEU A 78 -4.29 -17.38 15.68
CA LEU A 78 -5.08 -16.54 16.58
C LEU A 78 -6.39 -17.23 16.98
N LEU A 79 -7.08 -17.84 16.02
CA LEU A 79 -8.32 -18.58 16.27
C LEU A 79 -8.09 -19.84 17.12
N GLN A 80 -6.97 -20.55 16.94
CA GLN A 80 -6.60 -21.70 17.77
C GLN A 80 -6.30 -21.33 19.24
N LYS A 81 -5.83 -20.09 19.49
CA LYS A 81 -5.46 -19.61 20.82
C LYS A 81 -6.61 -18.87 21.53
N SER A 82 -7.69 -18.52 20.83
CA SER A 82 -8.79 -17.74 21.37
C SER A 82 -10.00 -18.63 21.66
N ASP A 83 -10.38 -18.75 22.93
CA ASP A 83 -11.58 -19.49 23.35
C ASP A 83 -12.90 -18.80 22.95
N SER A 84 -12.82 -17.55 22.46
CA SER A 84 -14.00 -16.79 22.01
C SER A 84 -13.81 -16.25 20.60
N PHE A 85 -14.79 -16.55 19.75
CA PHE A 85 -14.87 -16.03 18.39
C PHE A 85 -15.43 -14.60 18.43
N ASN A 86 -14.54 -13.60 18.46
CA ASN A 86 -14.92 -12.20 18.59
C ASN A 86 -15.23 -11.58 17.21
N LEU A 87 -16.34 -10.84 17.09
CA LEU A 87 -16.71 -10.03 15.92
C LEU A 87 -15.53 -9.17 15.41
N TYR A 88 -14.69 -8.69 16.32
CA TYR A 88 -13.49 -7.92 16.02
C TYR A 88 -12.47 -8.69 15.16
N ILE A 89 -12.28 -9.99 15.41
CA ILE A 89 -11.36 -10.84 14.63
C ILE A 89 -11.91 -11.04 13.20
N ILE A 90 -13.22 -11.27 13.08
CA ILE A 90 -13.89 -11.40 11.77
C ILE A 90 -13.68 -10.14 10.94
N LEU A 91 -13.88 -8.96 11.54
CA LEU A 91 -13.68 -7.68 10.87
C LEU A 91 -12.25 -7.53 10.33
N ILE A 92 -11.24 -7.90 11.12
CA ILE A 92 -9.83 -7.86 10.69
C ILE A 92 -9.58 -8.80 9.52
N ILE A 93 -10.10 -10.04 9.57
CA ILE A 93 -9.96 -11.01 8.47
C ILE A 93 -10.58 -10.45 7.19
N LEU A 94 -11.79 -9.90 7.26
CA LEU A 94 -12.47 -9.33 6.10
C LEU A 94 -11.71 -8.14 5.51
N ILE A 95 -11.21 -7.22 6.35
CA ILE A 95 -10.41 -6.08 5.89
C ILE A 95 -9.08 -6.54 5.31
N HIS A 96 -8.46 -7.58 5.86
CA HIS A 96 -7.23 -8.15 5.31
C HIS A 96 -7.44 -8.80 3.95
N LEU A 97 -8.52 -9.57 3.78
CA LEU A 97 -8.90 -10.12 2.48
C LEU A 97 -9.14 -9.01 1.47
N LEU A 98 -9.89 -7.97 1.85
CA LEU A 98 -10.11 -6.80 0.99
C LEU A 98 -8.78 -6.12 0.60
N THR A 99 -7.88 -5.94 1.57
CA THR A 99 -6.55 -5.35 1.35
C THR A 99 -5.75 -6.17 0.34
N CYS A 100 -5.69 -7.49 0.50
CA CYS A 100 -4.94 -8.37 -0.39
C CYS A 100 -5.57 -8.44 -1.80
N MET A 101 -6.90 -8.57 -1.89
CA MET A 101 -7.61 -8.63 -3.17
C MET A 101 -7.49 -7.33 -3.96
N THR A 102 -7.55 -6.18 -3.28
CA THR A 102 -7.37 -4.87 -3.94
C THR A 102 -5.93 -4.64 -4.37
N LEU A 103 -4.94 -5.08 -3.58
CA LEU A 103 -3.52 -5.06 -3.94
C LEU A 103 -3.20 -5.93 -5.16
N ILE A 104 -3.65 -7.19 -5.16
CA ILE A 104 -3.44 -8.11 -6.29
C ILE A 104 -4.22 -7.61 -7.51
N GLY A 105 -5.45 -7.17 -7.31
CA GLY A 105 -6.30 -6.63 -8.37
C GLY A 105 -5.65 -5.43 -9.08
N GLN A 106 -5.15 -4.44 -8.34
CA GLN A 106 -4.46 -3.30 -8.96
C GLN A 106 -3.16 -3.72 -9.67
N ALA A 107 -2.50 -4.79 -9.22
CA ALA A 107 -1.29 -5.28 -9.88
C ALA A 107 -1.58 -5.92 -11.25
N ILE A 108 -2.71 -6.62 -11.38
CA ILE A 108 -3.09 -7.34 -12.60
C ILE A 108 -3.79 -6.43 -13.62
N ILE A 109 -4.52 -5.41 -13.14
CA ILE A 109 -5.30 -4.53 -14.01
C ILE A 109 -4.38 -3.43 -14.58
N PRO A 110 -4.25 -3.34 -15.92
CA PRO A 110 -3.45 -2.30 -16.56
C PRO A 110 -3.93 -0.90 -16.21
N ILE A 111 -2.98 0.03 -16.15
CA ILE A 111 -3.25 1.44 -15.84
C ILE A 111 -3.63 2.16 -17.13
N GLU A 112 -4.82 2.73 -17.16
CA GLU A 112 -5.29 3.51 -18.30
C GLU A 112 -4.97 4.98 -18.06
N MET A 113 -3.78 5.43 -18.48
CA MET A 113 -3.32 6.82 -18.25
C MET A 113 -4.24 7.90 -18.83
N ASN A 114 -5.05 7.54 -19.83
CA ASN A 114 -6.00 8.45 -20.47
C ASN A 114 -7.32 8.60 -19.68
N LYS A 115 -7.58 7.71 -18.71
CA LYS A 115 -8.76 7.77 -17.85
C LYS A 115 -8.40 8.35 -16.49
N GLU A 116 -9.24 9.22 -15.97
CA GLU A 116 -9.06 9.83 -14.65
C GLU A 116 -9.30 8.82 -13.53
N ILE A 117 -10.39 8.07 -13.65
CA ILE A 117 -10.79 7.01 -12.72
C ILE A 117 -10.93 5.72 -13.51
N ASP A 118 -9.83 4.98 -13.60
CA ASP A 118 -9.85 3.60 -14.08
C ASP A 118 -10.06 2.63 -12.91
N LEU A 119 -10.26 1.35 -13.24
CA LEU A 119 -10.45 0.32 -12.22
C LEU A 119 -9.19 0.14 -11.36
N HIS A 120 -7.99 0.31 -11.94
CA HIS A 120 -6.72 0.23 -11.21
C HIS A 120 -6.65 1.27 -10.07
N ARG A 121 -6.94 2.55 -10.35
CA ARG A 121 -6.90 3.65 -9.40
C ARG A 121 -7.96 3.48 -8.31
N LYS A 122 -9.14 2.96 -8.64
CA LYS A 122 -10.15 2.58 -7.65
C LYS A 122 -9.62 1.49 -6.70
N LEU A 123 -9.01 0.45 -7.26
CA LEU A 123 -8.43 -0.64 -6.46
C LEU A 123 -7.26 -0.15 -5.61
N ALA A 124 -6.39 0.72 -6.13
CA ALA A 124 -5.30 1.33 -5.38
C ALA A 124 -5.81 2.17 -4.20
N ALA A 125 -6.85 2.99 -4.42
CA ALA A 125 -7.47 3.78 -3.36
C ALA A 125 -8.10 2.89 -2.27
N MET A 126 -8.84 1.86 -2.68
CA MET A 126 -9.40 0.87 -1.74
C MET A 126 -8.32 0.11 -0.98
N PHE A 127 -7.21 -0.22 -1.64
CA PHE A 127 -6.04 -0.84 -1.01
C PHE A 127 -5.47 0.04 0.09
N PHE A 128 -5.12 1.31 -0.20
CA PHE A 128 -4.54 2.18 0.82
C PHE A 128 -5.49 2.38 1.99
N LEU A 129 -6.78 2.61 1.74
CA LEU A 129 -7.78 2.79 2.79
C LEU A 129 -7.91 1.54 3.67
N SER A 130 -8.05 0.36 3.06
CA SER A 130 -8.16 -0.90 3.78
C SER A 130 -6.86 -1.26 4.51
N ALA A 131 -5.69 -1.00 3.93
CA ALA A 131 -4.40 -1.26 4.54
C ALA A 131 -4.13 -0.38 5.79
N PHE A 132 -4.43 0.92 5.72
CA PHE A 132 -4.32 1.79 6.90
C PHE A 132 -5.32 1.41 7.99
N THR A 133 -6.54 1.02 7.61
CA THR A 133 -7.56 0.52 8.55
C THR A 133 -7.07 -0.77 9.22
N LEU A 134 -6.52 -1.70 8.44
CA LEU A 134 -5.97 -2.95 8.95
C LEU A 134 -4.81 -2.69 9.93
N CYS A 135 -3.87 -1.82 9.56
CA CYS A 135 -2.75 -1.45 10.42
C CYS A 135 -3.24 -0.85 11.75
N PHE A 136 -4.25 0.02 11.70
CA PHE A 136 -4.87 0.57 12.91
C PHE A 136 -5.48 -0.53 13.78
N LEU A 137 -6.29 -1.43 13.22
CA LEU A 137 -6.93 -2.51 13.98
C LEU A 137 -5.92 -3.48 14.61
N ILE A 138 -4.89 -3.87 13.83
CA ILE A 138 -3.81 -4.73 14.32
C ILE A 138 -3.02 -4.02 15.43
N SER A 139 -2.75 -2.72 15.28
CA SER A 139 -2.03 -1.96 16.30
C SER A 139 -2.77 -1.92 17.64
N ARG A 140 -4.11 -1.96 17.64
CA ARG A 140 -4.91 -2.07 18.87
C ARG A 140 -4.81 -3.43 19.53
N ILE A 141 -4.76 -4.51 18.75
CA ILE A 141 -4.49 -5.85 19.29
C ILE A 141 -3.10 -5.87 19.92
N ASP A 142 -2.11 -5.39 19.18
CA ASP A 142 -0.72 -5.36 19.60
C ASP A 142 -0.54 -4.55 20.90
N GLU A 143 -1.14 -3.36 20.99
CA GLU A 143 -1.15 -2.53 22.22
C GLU A 143 -1.77 -3.26 23.43
N ASN A 144 -2.80 -4.07 23.21
CA ASN A 144 -3.44 -4.84 24.28
C ASN A 144 -2.62 -6.05 24.72
N LEU A 145 -1.83 -6.65 23.81
CA LEU A 145 -0.99 -7.81 24.11
C LEU A 145 0.35 -7.40 24.72
N SER A 146 0.97 -6.35 24.20
CA SER A 146 2.26 -5.85 24.64
C SER A 146 2.37 -4.34 24.38
N PRO A 147 2.45 -3.49 25.43
CA PRO A 147 2.49 -2.05 25.23
C PRO A 147 3.73 -1.63 24.42
N PRO A 148 3.56 -0.89 23.31
CA PRO A 148 4.66 -0.51 22.45
C PRO A 148 5.55 0.55 23.11
N THR A 149 6.80 0.64 22.66
CA THR A 149 7.69 1.75 23.04
C THR A 149 7.13 3.09 22.56
N LEU A 150 7.50 4.18 23.23
CA LEU A 150 7.09 5.53 22.86
C LEU A 150 7.40 5.84 21.38
N THR A 151 8.59 5.46 20.91
CA THR A 151 9.01 5.63 19.51
C THR A 151 8.07 4.91 18.54
N ARG A 152 7.71 3.65 18.80
CA ARG A 152 6.77 2.89 17.96
C ARG A 152 5.39 3.54 17.95
N SER A 153 4.89 3.98 19.11
CA SER A 153 3.59 4.67 19.20
C SER A 153 3.58 5.96 18.39
N ILE A 154 4.65 6.76 18.46
CA ILE A 154 4.79 8.00 17.67
C ILE A 154 4.80 7.67 16.18
N ILE A 155 5.60 6.68 15.74
CA ILE A 155 5.67 6.26 14.32
C ILE A 155 4.27 5.84 13.83
N ARG A 156 3.53 5.01 14.58
CA ARG A 156 2.18 4.58 14.23
C ARG A 156 1.24 5.77 14.02
N ARG A 157 1.22 6.72 14.97
CA ARG A 157 0.35 7.90 14.90
C ARG A 157 0.71 8.82 13.74
N VAL A 158 1.99 9.17 13.60
CA VAL A 158 2.46 10.04 12.51
C VAL A 158 2.16 9.40 11.16
N SER A 159 2.50 8.13 10.97
CA SER A 159 2.19 7.40 9.75
C SER A 159 0.69 7.34 9.45
N PHE A 160 -0.15 7.14 10.47
CA PHE A 160 -1.60 7.14 10.29
C PHE A 160 -2.13 8.50 9.83
N TYR A 161 -1.79 9.58 10.54
CA TYR A 161 -2.29 10.91 10.23
C TYR A 161 -1.73 11.46 8.92
N THR A 162 -0.44 11.25 8.65
CA THR A 162 0.18 11.65 7.39
C THR A 162 -0.36 10.82 6.22
N GLY A 163 -0.62 9.52 6.42
CA GLY A 163 -1.30 8.67 5.45
C GLY A 163 -2.71 9.16 5.13
N ALA A 164 -3.52 9.44 6.15
CA ALA A 164 -4.87 9.97 6.00
C ALA A 164 -4.89 11.36 5.32
N ALA A 165 -3.99 12.26 5.73
CA ALA A 165 -3.83 13.56 5.10
C ALA A 165 -3.38 13.44 3.64
N SER A 166 -2.51 12.48 3.32
CA SER A 166 -2.07 12.21 1.94
C SER A 166 -3.22 11.67 1.08
N MET A 167 -4.06 10.77 1.60
CA MET A 167 -5.25 10.29 0.88
C MET A 167 -6.24 11.43 0.59
N TYR A 168 -6.53 12.26 1.61
CA TYR A 168 -7.41 13.42 1.46
C TYR A 168 -6.84 14.49 0.52
N GLY A 169 -5.55 14.79 0.65
CA GLY A 169 -4.83 15.71 -0.22
C GLY A 169 -4.75 15.22 -1.66
N GLY A 170 -4.55 13.92 -1.87
CA GLY A 170 -4.56 13.27 -3.17
C GLY A 170 -5.91 13.40 -3.88
N GLN A 171 -7.01 13.21 -3.16
CA GLN A 171 -8.35 13.44 -3.70
C GLN A 171 -8.53 14.91 -4.15
N LYS A 172 -8.16 15.87 -3.29
CA LYS A 172 -8.25 17.30 -3.63
C LYS A 172 -7.37 17.69 -4.81
N LEU A 173 -6.15 17.16 -4.88
CA LEU A 173 -5.24 17.41 -5.99
C LEU A 173 -5.77 16.83 -7.29
N ALA A 174 -6.37 15.64 -7.28
CA ALA A 174 -7.02 15.06 -8.45
C ALA A 174 -8.17 15.96 -8.96
N THR A 175 -9.06 16.41 -8.07
CA THR A 175 -10.18 17.30 -8.44
C THR A 175 -9.69 18.68 -8.93
N HIS A 176 -8.68 19.25 -8.27
CA HIS A 176 -8.15 20.57 -8.67
C HIS A 176 -7.40 20.49 -10.01
N TRP A 177 -6.69 19.39 -10.24
CA TRP A 177 -6.03 19.08 -11.50
C TRP A 177 -7.02 18.94 -12.65
N GLN A 178 -8.16 18.29 -12.41
CA GLN A 178 -9.25 18.18 -13.38
C GLN A 178 -9.76 19.56 -13.81
N ASN A 179 -9.97 20.46 -12.83
CA ASN A 179 -10.38 21.84 -13.11
C ASN A 179 -9.30 22.62 -13.89
N LEU A 180 -8.02 22.38 -13.61
CA LEU A 180 -6.92 23.03 -14.34
C LEU A 180 -6.79 22.53 -15.78
N LEU A 181 -6.87 21.22 -16.01
CA LEU A 181 -6.75 20.62 -17.34
C LEU A 181 -7.94 20.96 -18.26
N SER A 182 -9.15 21.09 -17.70
CA SER A 182 -10.32 21.50 -18.49
C SER A 182 -10.22 22.94 -19.01
N HIS A 183 -9.46 23.80 -18.32
CA HIS A 183 -9.28 25.21 -18.69
C HIS A 183 -7.99 25.46 -19.47
N ASN A 184 -6.96 24.63 -19.31
CA ASN A 184 -5.71 24.78 -20.05
C ASN A 184 -4.98 23.43 -20.21
N PRO A 185 -5.24 22.68 -21.31
CA PRO A 185 -4.64 21.37 -21.55
C PRO A 185 -3.12 21.43 -21.77
N ALA A 186 -2.55 22.61 -22.04
CA ALA A 186 -1.10 22.81 -22.17
C ALA A 186 -0.37 22.81 -20.81
N LEU A 187 -1.09 22.95 -19.68
CA LEU A 187 -0.52 22.88 -18.33
C LEU A 187 -0.26 21.45 -17.83
N ARG A 188 -0.18 20.46 -18.72
CA ARG A 188 0.14 19.04 -18.40
C ARG A 188 1.58 18.84 -17.84
N ASP A 189 2.22 19.92 -17.42
CA ASP A 189 3.64 20.04 -17.10
C ASP A 189 4.07 19.41 -15.77
N SER A 190 5.33 18.96 -15.81
CA SER A 190 6.19 18.34 -14.78
C SER A 190 5.93 18.64 -13.30
N ARG A 191 5.55 19.87 -12.94
CA ARG A 191 5.41 20.31 -11.54
C ARG A 191 4.23 19.67 -10.83
N SER A 192 3.10 19.54 -11.51
CA SER A 192 1.89 18.91 -10.94
C SER A 192 2.01 17.39 -10.88
N MET A 193 2.70 16.78 -11.85
CA MET A 193 3.04 15.35 -11.81
C MET A 193 3.97 15.02 -10.64
N THR A 194 4.92 15.90 -10.33
CA THR A 194 5.79 15.76 -9.15
C THR A 194 4.98 15.83 -7.85
N THR A 195 4.01 16.75 -7.74
CA THR A 195 3.15 16.86 -6.55
C THR A 195 2.29 15.60 -6.35
N LEU A 196 1.71 15.06 -7.43
CA LEU A 196 0.96 13.79 -7.36
C LEU A 196 1.86 12.62 -6.98
N ALA A 197 3.08 12.57 -7.52
CA ALA A 197 4.09 11.59 -7.15
C ALA A 197 4.43 11.67 -5.66
N CYS A 198 4.66 12.87 -5.12
CA CYS A 198 4.94 13.08 -3.69
C CYS A 198 3.82 12.54 -2.79
N VAL A 199 2.55 12.73 -3.17
CA VAL A 199 1.42 12.18 -2.39
C VAL A 199 1.42 10.66 -2.42
N GLN A 200 1.62 10.04 -3.59
CA GLN A 200 1.69 8.58 -3.70
C GLN A 200 2.86 8.00 -2.92
N TYR A 201 4.04 8.61 -3.01
CA TYR A 201 5.23 8.19 -2.26
C TYR A 201 5.02 8.34 -0.75
N SER A 202 4.40 9.44 -0.31
CA SER A 202 4.05 9.68 1.10
C SER A 202 3.11 8.59 1.62
N MET A 203 2.07 8.22 0.87
CA MET A 203 1.16 7.14 1.26
C MET A 203 1.89 5.80 1.41
N VAL A 204 2.73 5.44 0.43
CA VAL A 204 3.52 4.20 0.49
C VAL A 204 4.49 4.22 1.67
N ALA A 205 5.26 5.30 1.84
CA ALA A 205 6.23 5.42 2.93
C ALA A 205 5.57 5.35 4.30
N CYS A 206 4.45 6.05 4.51
CA CYS A 206 3.68 5.99 5.75
C CYS A 206 3.17 4.57 6.03
N LEU A 207 2.62 3.89 5.02
CA LEU A 207 2.15 2.52 5.18
C LEU A 207 3.30 1.57 5.56
N MET A 208 4.46 1.71 4.92
CA MET A 208 5.65 0.91 5.21
C MET A 208 6.16 1.13 6.64
N LEU A 209 6.26 2.38 7.08
CA LEU A 209 6.66 2.74 8.44
C LEU A 209 5.66 2.21 9.47
N PHE A 210 4.37 2.28 9.17
CA PHE A 210 3.33 1.73 10.05
C PHE A 210 3.51 0.22 10.19
N ILE A 211 3.53 -0.53 9.08
CA ILE A 211 3.66 -2.00 9.14
C ILE A 211 4.97 -2.41 9.82
N SER A 212 6.07 -1.73 9.55
CA SER A 212 7.36 -1.98 10.20
C SER A 212 7.31 -1.75 11.71
N SER A 213 6.54 -0.77 12.18
CA SER A 213 6.38 -0.52 13.62
C SER A 213 5.51 -1.54 14.36
N ILE A 214 4.75 -2.37 13.62
CA ILE A 214 3.95 -3.48 14.16
C ILE A 214 4.75 -4.79 14.12
N THR A 215 5.52 -5.01 13.05
CA THR A 215 6.21 -6.28 12.77
C THR A 215 7.61 -6.42 13.38
N LEU A 216 8.21 -5.30 13.81
CA LEU A 216 9.43 -5.25 14.63
C LEU A 216 9.02 -5.03 16.08
#